data_AF-A0A0J6NSS1-F1
#
_entry.id   AF-A0A0J6NSS1-F1
#
_cell.length_a   1.000
_cell.length_b   1.000
_cell.length_c   1.000
_cell.angle_alpha   90.00
_cell.angle_beta   90.00
_cell.angle_gamma   90.00
#
_symmetry.space_group_name_H-M   'P 1'
#
loop_
_entity.id
_entity.type
_entity.pdbx_description
1 polymer ?
#
loop_
_entity_poly.entity_id
_entity_poly.type
_entity_poly.pdbx_seq_one_letter_code
_entity_poly.pdbx_strand_id
1 'polypeptide(L)' 'MTKHYLINTLVNTLVNWREGTRKNDIQKAYNAMKYMYGMTKVETLKMMHLYYDMGYKWYEYRHPKLRELLGE' A
#
# COMPACT_ATOMS: atom_id res chain seq x y z
N MET A 1 12.66 13.13 -24.83
CA MET A 1 11.29 12.65 -24.53
C MET A 1 11.25 11.28 -23.85
N THR A 2 12.21 10.38 -24.11
CA THR A 2 12.20 8.98 -23.61
C THR A 2 12.35 8.83 -22.09
N LYS A 3 13.14 9.68 -21.42
CA LYS A 3 13.35 9.61 -19.96
C LYS A 3 12.09 9.89 -19.15
N HIS A 4 11.30 10.90 -19.53
CA HIS A 4 10.05 11.24 -18.82
C HIS A 4 9.00 10.13 -18.94
N TYR A 5 8.93 9.46 -20.10
CA TYR A 5 8.02 8.32 -20.30
C TYR A 5 8.42 7.12 -19.45
N LEU A 6 9.73 6.84 -19.34
CA LEU A 6 10.24 5.76 -18.48
C LEU A 6 9.98 6.03 -17.00
N ILE A 7 10.19 7.28 -16.55
CA ILE A 7 9.89 7.68 -15.17
C ILE A 7 8.39 7.55 -14.88
N ASN A 8 7.51 8.06 -15.74
CA ASN A 8 6.07 7.93 -15.55
C ASN A 8 5.59 6.47 -15.58
N THR A 9 6.17 5.64 -16.45
CA THR A 9 5.84 4.22 -16.52
C THR A 9 6.30 3.49 -15.25
N LEU A 10 7.49 3.81 -14.73
CA LEU A 10 7.99 3.26 -13.47
C LEU A 10 7.15 3.70 -12.28
N VAL A 11 6.78 4.99 -12.19
CA VAL A 11 5.89 5.50 -11.14
C VAL A 11 4.53 4.82 -11.22
N ASN A 12 3.92 4.72 -12.41
CA ASN A 12 2.65 4.01 -12.59
C ASN A 12 2.75 2.52 -12.27
N THR A 13 3.87 1.88 -12.58
CA THR A 13 4.09 0.46 -12.26
C THR A 13 4.21 0.27 -10.75
N LEU A 14 4.91 1.15 -10.05
CA LEU A 14 5.02 1.15 -8.59
C LEU A 14 3.68 1.44 -7.93
N VAL A 15 2.89 2.38 -8.45
CA VAL A 15 1.54 2.68 -7.97
C VAL A 15 0.60 1.50 -8.18
N ASN A 16 0.60 0.88 -9.36
CA ASN A 16 -0.22 -0.30 -9.65
C ASN A 16 0.20 -1.52 -8.81
N TRP A 17 1.50 -1.74 -8.64
CA TRP A 17 2.02 -2.80 -7.77
C TRP A 17 1.63 -2.56 -6.30
N ARG A 18 1.66 -1.30 -5.84
CA ARG A 18 1.18 -0.88 -4.52
C ARG A 18 -0.31 -1.16 -4.34
N GLU A 19 -1.15 -0.80 -5.31
CA GLU A 19 -2.58 -1.07 -5.21
C GLU A 19 -2.90 -2.58 -5.26
N GLY A 20 -2.15 -3.33 -6.07
CA GLY A 20 -2.28 -4.78 -6.19
C GLY A 20 -1.90 -5.52 -4.92
N THR A 21 -0.74 -5.19 -4.34
CA THR A 21 -0.28 -5.75 -3.05
C THR A 21 -1.26 -5.39 -1.93
N ARG A 22 -1.71 -4.13 -1.86
CA ARG A 22 -2.71 -3.68 -0.88
C ARG A 22 -4.01 -4.49 -0.96
N LYS A 23 -4.55 -4.73 -2.16
CA LYS A 23 -5.78 -5.54 -2.31
C LYS A 23 -5.59 -6.99 -1.86
N ASN A 24 -4.46 -7.60 -2.20
CA ASN A 24 -4.15 -8.98 -1.81
C ASN A 24 -3.99 -9.11 -0.30
N ASP A 25 -3.23 -8.21 0.32
CA ASP A 25 -3.01 -8.25 1.75
C ASP A 25 -4.29 -7.93 2.54
N ILE A 26 -5.12 -6.99 2.04
CA ILE A 26 -6.45 -6.73 2.61
C ILE A 26 -7.32 -7.99 2.57
N GLN A 27 -7.28 -8.75 1.48
CA GLN A 27 -8.05 -9.97 1.38
C GLN A 27 -7.53 -11.05 2.34
N LYS A 28 -6.21 -11.21 2.45
CA LYS A 28 -5.58 -12.18 3.38
C LYS A 28 -5.89 -11.86 4.82
N ALA A 29 -5.67 -10.62 5.24
CA ALA A 29 -5.93 -10.25 6.62
C ALA A 29 -7.44 -10.17 6.93
N TYR A 30 -8.32 -9.90 5.96
CA TYR A 30 -9.77 -10.12 6.15
C TYR A 30 -10.10 -11.59 6.40
N ASN A 31 -9.57 -12.50 5.58
CA ASN A 31 -9.80 -13.93 5.79
C ASN A 31 -9.29 -14.40 7.17
N ALA A 32 -8.11 -13.93 7.58
CA ALA A 32 -7.51 -14.26 8.87
C ALA A 32 -8.32 -13.70 10.04
N MET A 33 -8.72 -12.42 9.98
CA MET A 33 -9.48 -11.75 11.04
C MET A 33 -10.91 -12.27 11.15
N LYS A 34 -11.54 -12.60 10.02
CA LYS A 34 -12.85 -13.27 10.00
C LYS A 34 -12.77 -14.63 10.69
N TYR A 35 -11.73 -15.42 10.41
CA TYR A 35 -11.57 -16.76 10.98
C TYR A 35 -11.24 -16.71 12.48
N MET A 36 -10.33 -15.83 12.90
CA MET A 36 -9.87 -15.76 14.29
C MET A 36 -10.83 -15.02 15.22
N TYR A 37 -11.49 -13.96 14.74
CA TYR A 37 -12.22 -13.02 15.59
C TYR A 37 -13.67 -12.79 15.14
N GLY A 38 -14.14 -13.47 14.08
CA GLY A 38 -15.48 -13.23 13.54
C GLY A 38 -15.69 -11.82 12.96
N MET A 39 -14.60 -11.08 12.72
CA MET A 39 -14.67 -9.68 12.30
C MET A 39 -15.35 -9.52 10.95
N THR A 40 -16.13 -8.44 10.84
CA THR A 40 -16.71 -8.01 9.58
C THR A 40 -15.65 -7.41 8.66
N LYS A 41 -15.96 -7.34 7.37
CA LYS A 41 -15.08 -6.74 6.36
C LYS A 41 -14.77 -5.27 6.68
N VAL A 42 -15.74 -4.55 7.25
CA VAL A 42 -15.61 -3.13 7.60
C VAL A 42 -14.64 -2.93 8.77
N GLU A 43 -14.74 -3.75 9.82
CA GLU A 43 -13.84 -3.69 10.97
C GLU A 43 -12.41 -4.05 10.59
N THR A 44 -12.26 -5.07 9.74
CA THR A 44 -10.95 -5.47 9.22
C THR A 44 -10.31 -4.35 8.39
N LEU A 45 -11.09 -3.68 7.53
CA LEU A 45 -10.60 -2.53 6.76
C LEU A 45 -10.15 -1.38 7.66
N LYS A 46 -10.91 -1.05 8.72
CA LYS A 46 -10.52 -0.02 9.69
C LYS A 46 -9.20 -0.35 10.39
N MET A 47 -9.03 -1.60 10.84
CA MET A 47 -7.79 -2.06 11.46
C MET A 47 -6.62 -2.01 10.48
N MET A 48 -6.82 -2.47 9.25
CA MET A 48 -5.76 -2.43 8.25
C MET A 48 -5.36 -1.03 7.86
N HIS A 49 -6.29 -0.08 7.74
CA HIS A 49 -5.94 1.32 7.52
C HIS A 49 -4.99 1.84 8.61
N LEU A 50 -5.26 1.54 9.88
CA LEU A 50 -4.37 1.92 10.99
C LEU A 50 -2.97 1.32 10.85
N TYR A 51 -2.86 0.02 10.56
CA TYR A 51 -1.55 -0.66 10.45
C TYR A 51 -0.80 -0.30 9.16
N TYR A 52 -1.48 -0.24 8.03
CA TYR A 52 -0.86 0.11 6.74
C TYR A 52 -0.43 1.56 6.71
N ASP A 53 -1.25 2.50 7.19
CA ASP A 53 -0.87 3.92 7.16
C ASP A 53 0.32 4.19 8.08
N MET A 54 0.41 3.51 9.24
CA MET A 54 1.59 3.59 10.11
C MET A 54 2.82 2.92 9.49
N GLY A 55 2.71 1.68 9.02
CA GLY A 55 3.83 0.96 8.43
C GLY A 55 4.36 1.62 7.16
N TYR A 56 3.46 2.20 6.36
CA TYR A 56 3.82 2.88 5.12
C TYR A 56 4.48 4.23 5.36
N LYS A 57 3.96 5.06 6.29
CA LYS A 57 4.65 6.29 6.72
C LYS A 57 6.05 5.99 7.23
N TRP A 58 6.22 4.87 7.93
CA TRP A 58 7.51 4.43 8.43
C TRP A 58 8.47 3.97 7.32
N TYR A 59 7.93 3.32 6.28
CA TYR A 59 8.68 2.93 5.08
C TYR A 59 9.11 4.14 4.25
N GLU A 60 8.20 5.10 4.00
CA GLU A 60 8.52 6.36 3.32
C GLU A 60 9.59 7.16 4.08
N TYR A 61 9.47 7.23 5.41
CA TYR A 61 10.46 7.89 6.26
C TYR A 61 11.86 7.26 6.11
N ARG A 62 11.95 5.93 5.98
CA ARG A 62 13.23 5.23 5.75
C ARG A 62 13.77 5.37 4.34
N HIS A 63 12.95 5.76 3.37
CA HIS A 63 13.31 5.83 1.95
C HIS A 63 13.02 7.24 1.38
N PRO A 64 13.80 8.27 1.76
CA PRO A 64 13.53 9.66 1.38
C PRO A 64 13.53 9.91 -0.14
N LYS A 65 14.31 9.16 -0.92
CA LYS A 65 14.28 9.23 -2.40
C LYS A 65 12.94 8.81 -3.00
N LEU A 66 12.18 7.98 -2.30
CA LEU A 66 10.86 7.51 -2.73
C LEU A 66 9.81 8.61 -2.56
N ARG A 67 9.93 9.44 -1.52
CA ARG A 67 9.11 10.65 -1.32
C ARG A 67 9.33 11.67 -2.44
N GLU A 68 10.58 11.95 -2.74
CA GLU A 68 10.95 12.87 -3.84
C GLU A 68 10.40 12.38 -5.20
N LEU A 69 10.43 11.07 -5.46
CA LEU A 69 9.86 10.47 -6.68
C LEU A 69 8.32 10.48 -6.71
N LEU A 70 7.67 10.54 -5.56
CA LEU A 70 6.22 10.64 -5.42
C LEU A 70 5.72 12.10 -5.37
N GLY A 71 6.64 13.07 -5.34
CA GLY A 71 6.32 14.50 -5.34
C GLY A 71 6.09 15.12 -3.96
N GLU A 72 6.50 14.44 -2.89
CA GLU A 72 6.65 15.02 -1.53
C GLU A 72 8.03 15.64 -1.33
#